data_AF-A8UTI5-F1
#
_entry.id   AF-A8UTI5-F1
#
_cell.length_a   1.000
_cell.length_b   1.000
_cell.length_c   1.000
_cell.angle_alpha   90.00
_cell.angle_beta   90.00
_cell.angle_gamma   90.00
#
_symmetry.space_group_name_H-M   'P 1'
#
loop_
_entity.id
_entity.type
_entity.pdbx_description
1 polymer ?
#
loop_
_entity_poly.entity_id
_entity_poly.type
_entity_poly.pdbx_seq_one_letter_code
_entity_poly.pdbx_strand_id
1 'polypeptide(L)'
;MRVRFRISLYRGDKRLKRSDFGDTKDPLWVGMRYIVEFKYLEANKWLLIAPDSYEKYILLTLTNLAIGQEEQAREFLHSLEGADRKTDVRVVIELPEEGVSLSVNAPGDLIGLFEKVS
;
A
#
# COMPACT_ATOMS: atom_id res chain seq x y z
N MET A 1 -14.27 8.70 -6.82
CA MET A 1 -13.49 9.12 -5.64
C MET A 1 -12.09 9.48 -6.13
N ARG A 2 -11.65 10.73 -5.99
CA ARG A 2 -10.30 11.17 -6.40
C ARG A 2 -9.34 10.75 -5.28
N VAL A 3 -8.34 9.95 -5.60
CA VAL A 3 -7.30 9.53 -4.67
C VAL A 3 -6.13 10.49 -4.77
N ARG A 4 -5.43 10.75 -3.66
CA ARG A 4 -4.29 11.69 -3.63
C ARG A 4 -3.11 11.15 -4.45
N PHE A 5 -2.94 9.84 -4.47
CA PHE A 5 -1.93 9.14 -5.28
C PHE A 5 -2.37 7.72 -5.63
N ARG A 6 -1.64 7.08 -6.54
CA ARG A 6 -1.83 5.68 -6.92
C ARG A 6 -0.76 4.81 -6.30
N ILE A 7 -1.13 3.59 -5.92
CA ILE A 7 -0.22 2.59 -5.38
C ILE A 7 -0.02 1.51 -6.44
N SER A 8 1.23 1.26 -6.78
CA SER A 8 1.67 0.23 -7.71
C SER A 8 2.50 -0.81 -6.99
N LEU A 9 2.24 -2.08 -7.29
CA LEU A 9 2.96 -3.21 -6.70
C LEU A 9 3.86 -3.83 -7.76
N TYR A 10 5.08 -4.18 -7.38
CA TYR A 10 6.07 -4.80 -8.25
C TYR A 10 6.63 -6.06 -7.62
N ARG A 11 6.93 -7.07 -8.45
CA ARG A 11 7.73 -8.24 -8.07
C ARG A 11 8.91 -8.32 -9.03
N GLY A 12 10.13 -8.14 -8.51
CA GLY A 12 11.27 -7.77 -9.36
C GLY A 12 10.88 -6.56 -10.22
N ASP A 13 11.18 -6.58 -11.52
CA ASP A 13 10.89 -5.46 -12.43
C ASP A 13 9.48 -5.50 -13.05
N LYS A 14 8.67 -6.51 -12.70
CA LYS A 14 7.32 -6.66 -13.21
C LYS A 14 6.32 -5.93 -12.32
N ARG A 15 5.59 -4.96 -12.91
CA ARG A 15 4.37 -4.38 -12.30
C ARG A 15 3.28 -5.45 -12.23
N LEU A 16 2.77 -5.69 -11.03
CA LEU A 16 1.70 -6.65 -10.79
C LEU A 16 0.36 -6.10 -11.32
N LYS A 17 -0.40 -6.97 -11.96
CA LYS A 17 -1.76 -6.75 -12.45
C LYS A 17 -2.71 -7.70 -11.73
N ARG A 18 -4.02 -7.46 -11.84
CA ARG A 18 -5.06 -8.33 -11.26
C ARG A 18 -4.83 -9.82 -11.54
N SER A 19 -4.42 -10.17 -12.77
CA SER A 19 -4.18 -11.55 -13.20
C SER A 19 -3.07 -12.25 -12.42
N ASP A 20 -2.14 -11.49 -11.82
CA ASP A 20 -1.00 -12.04 -11.07
C ASP A 20 -1.40 -12.52 -9.66
N PHE A 21 -2.62 -12.23 -9.20
CA PHE A 21 -3.11 -12.62 -7.87
C PHE A 21 -3.95 -13.90 -7.86
N GLY A 22 -4.33 -14.44 -9.02
CA GLY A 22 -5.11 -15.68 -9.15
C GLY A 22 -6.37 -15.77 -8.26
N ASP A 23 -6.77 -17.00 -7.95
CA ASP A 23 -7.88 -17.34 -7.04
C ASP A 23 -7.39 -17.58 -5.59
N THR A 24 -6.35 -16.86 -5.17
CA THR A 24 -5.87 -16.94 -3.78
C THR A 24 -6.95 -16.49 -2.79
N LYS A 25 -7.00 -17.18 -1.65
CA LYS A 25 -7.86 -16.84 -0.51
C LYS A 25 -7.07 -16.18 0.63
N ASP A 26 -5.76 -16.01 0.46
CA ASP A 26 -4.94 -15.33 1.46
C ASP A 26 -5.35 -13.85 1.55
N PRO A 27 -5.70 -13.35 2.75
CA PRO A 27 -6.21 -11.98 2.88
C PRO A 27 -5.23 -10.89 2.43
N LEU A 28 -3.92 -11.07 2.64
CA LEU A 28 -2.90 -10.12 2.21
C LEU A 28 -2.88 -10.03 0.68
N TRP A 29 -2.87 -11.19 0.01
CA TRP A 29 -2.91 -11.25 -1.44
C TRP A 29 -4.22 -10.71 -2.03
N VAL A 30 -5.35 -10.99 -1.39
CA VAL A 30 -6.64 -10.41 -1.80
C VAL A 30 -6.64 -8.89 -1.63
N GLY A 31 -6.11 -8.38 -0.53
CA GLY A 31 -5.94 -6.94 -0.30
C GLY A 31 -5.09 -6.28 -1.40
N MET A 32 -3.92 -6.85 -1.71
CA MET A 32 -3.05 -6.38 -2.80
C MET A 32 -3.74 -6.39 -4.17
N ARG A 33 -4.57 -7.41 -4.45
CA ARG A 33 -5.38 -7.46 -5.68
C ARG A 33 -6.34 -6.27 -5.76
N TYR A 34 -7.00 -5.90 -4.66
CA TYR A 34 -7.88 -4.74 -4.64
C TYR A 34 -7.12 -3.41 -4.81
N ILE A 35 -5.88 -3.32 -4.32
CA ILE A 35 -5.02 -2.15 -4.55
C ILE A 35 -4.72 -1.95 -6.03
N VAL A 36 -4.31 -3.01 -6.75
CA VAL A 36 -4.04 -2.90 -8.20
C VAL A 36 -5.29 -2.64 -9.04
N GLU A 37 -6.48 -2.85 -8.46
CA GLU A 37 -7.78 -2.46 -9.03
C GLU A 37 -8.25 -1.06 -8.59
N PHE A 38 -7.45 -0.32 -7.82
CA PHE A 38 -7.77 1.00 -7.25
C PHE A 38 -8.99 1.00 -6.30
N LYS A 39 -9.30 -0.14 -5.68
CA LYS A 39 -10.41 -0.32 -4.72
C LYS A 39 -9.87 -0.30 -3.28
N TYR A 40 -9.45 0.89 -2.82
CA TYR A 40 -8.72 1.01 -1.55
C TYR A 40 -9.55 0.73 -0.30
N LEU A 41 -10.86 1.00 -0.31
CA LEU A 41 -11.74 0.66 0.80
C LEU A 41 -11.89 -0.85 0.96
N GLU A 42 -12.05 -1.58 -0.15
CA GLU A 42 -12.07 -3.04 -0.16
C GLU A 42 -10.72 -3.60 0.27
N ALA A 43 -9.61 -3.04 -0.23
CA ALA A 43 -8.27 -3.43 0.18
C ALA A 43 -8.09 -3.33 1.69
N ASN A 44 -8.49 -2.21 2.32
CA ASN A 44 -8.40 -2.02 3.77
C ASN A 44 -9.09 -3.12 4.55
N LYS A 45 -10.31 -3.53 4.17
CA LYS A 45 -11.06 -4.59 4.85
C LYS A 45 -10.30 -5.91 4.88
N TRP A 46 -9.67 -6.27 3.76
CA TRP A 46 -8.88 -7.50 3.64
C TRP A 46 -7.54 -7.40 4.37
N LEU A 47 -6.88 -6.25 4.31
CA LEU A 47 -5.60 -6.04 5.00
C LEU A 47 -5.78 -6.03 6.52
N LEU A 48 -6.88 -5.49 7.05
CA LEU A 48 -7.16 -5.49 8.50
C LEU A 48 -7.21 -6.91 9.09
N ILE A 49 -7.77 -7.87 8.34
CA ILE A 49 -7.87 -9.28 8.77
C ILE A 49 -6.64 -10.12 8.35
N ALA A 50 -5.70 -9.55 7.60
CA ALA A 50 -4.48 -10.25 7.22
C ALA A 50 -3.56 -10.46 8.42
N PRO A 51 -2.73 -11.52 8.43
CA PRO A 51 -1.70 -11.69 9.44
C PRO A 51 -0.72 -10.51 9.47
N ASP A 52 -0.24 -10.16 10.65
CA ASP A 52 0.70 -9.06 10.83
C ASP A 52 1.97 -9.28 10.00
N SER A 53 2.36 -8.24 9.28
CA SER A 53 3.49 -8.23 8.34
C SER A 53 3.82 -6.80 7.94
N TYR A 54 5.05 -6.58 7.49
CA TYR A 54 5.46 -5.31 6.91
C TYR A 54 4.51 -4.88 5.78
N GLU A 55 4.15 -5.80 4.89
CA GLU A 55 3.25 -5.55 3.77
C GLU A 55 1.85 -5.12 4.21
N LYS A 56 1.29 -5.75 5.24
CA LYS A 56 0.00 -5.35 5.79
C LYS A 56 0.03 -3.88 6.22
N TYR A 57 0.99 -3.53 7.06
CA TYR A 57 1.02 -2.20 7.65
C TYR A 57 1.40 -1.12 6.64
N ILE A 58 2.36 -1.38 5.75
CA ILE A 58 2.73 -0.39 4.72
C ILE A 58 1.56 -0.13 3.77
N LEU A 59 0.84 -1.18 3.37
CA LEU A 59 -0.29 -1.05 2.47
C LEU A 59 -1.44 -0.35 3.17
N LEU A 60 -1.75 -0.69 4.44
CA LEU A 60 -2.76 0.02 5.24
C LEU A 60 -2.43 1.50 5.41
N THR A 61 -1.18 1.86 5.71
CA THR A 61 -0.76 3.26 5.78
C THR A 61 -1.01 3.98 4.46
N LEU A 62 -0.58 3.38 3.35
CA LEU A 62 -0.66 4.01 2.04
C LEU A 62 -2.09 4.11 1.51
N THR A 63 -2.90 3.06 1.65
CA THR A 63 -4.30 3.08 1.19
C THR A 63 -5.13 4.07 1.97
N ASN A 64 -4.95 4.17 3.29
CA ASN A 64 -5.62 5.17 4.13
C ASN A 64 -5.18 6.58 3.77
N LEU A 65 -3.88 6.80 3.57
CA LEU A 65 -3.38 8.11 3.16
C LEU A 65 -3.89 8.52 1.76
N ALA A 66 -3.94 7.57 0.81
CA ALA A 66 -4.43 7.83 -0.55
C ALA A 66 -5.91 8.26 -0.58
N ILE A 67 -6.70 7.83 0.41
CA ILE A 67 -8.11 8.21 0.57
C ILE A 67 -8.35 9.37 1.54
N GLY A 68 -7.29 9.99 2.07
CA GLY A 68 -7.35 11.14 2.98
C GLY A 68 -7.61 10.81 4.46
N GLN A 69 -7.42 9.55 4.87
CA GLN A 69 -7.57 9.10 6.26
C GLN A 69 -6.21 9.15 6.98
N GLU A 70 -5.71 10.36 7.21
CA GLU A 70 -4.34 10.61 7.70
C GLU A 70 -4.07 10.08 9.10
N GLU A 71 -5.03 10.22 10.02
CA GLU A 71 -4.90 9.75 11.41
C GLU A 71 -4.71 8.23 11.45
N GLN A 72 -5.59 7.48 10.78
CA GLN A 72 -5.47 6.02 10.65
C GLN A 72 -4.18 5.60 9.95
N ALA A 73 -3.75 6.35 8.92
CA ALA A 73 -2.50 6.07 8.24
C ALA A 73 -1.28 6.17 9.19
N ARG A 74 -1.28 7.13 10.11
CA ARG A 74 -0.22 7.30 11.13
C ARG A 74 -0.21 6.16 12.15
N GLU A 75 -1.38 5.67 12.57
CA GLU A 75 -1.49 4.52 13.48
C GLU A 75 -0.84 3.26 12.87
N PHE A 76 -1.12 2.99 11.59
CA PHE A 76 -0.52 1.83 10.90
C PHE A 76 0.98 2.02 10.65
N LEU A 77 1.45 3.25 10.47
CA LEU A 77 2.87 3.53 10.30
C LEU A 77 3.67 3.16 11.56
N HIS A 78 3.13 3.43 12.75
CA HIS A 78 3.78 3.05 14.00
C HIS A 78 3.88 1.52 14.16
N SER A 79 2.88 0.80 13.67
CA SER A 79 2.89 -0.67 13.66
C SER A 79 3.94 -1.28 12.70
N LEU A 80 4.46 -0.49 11.76
CA LEU A 80 5.41 -0.95 10.74
C LEU A 80 6.83 -1.18 11.30
N GLU A 81 7.24 -0.41 12.32
CA GLU A 81 8.64 -0.36 12.78
C GLU A 81 9.18 -1.68 13.36
N GLY A 82 8.29 -2.59 13.76
CA GLY A 82 8.64 -3.92 14.29
C GLY A 82 8.18 -5.10 13.43
N ALA A 83 7.68 -4.87 12.22
CA ALA A 83 7.03 -5.90 11.42
C ALA A 83 7.98 -6.58 10.43
N ASP A 84 7.97 -7.91 10.40
CA ASP A 84 8.74 -8.70 9.45
C ASP A 84 8.15 -8.67 8.03
N ARG A 85 9.02 -8.61 7.03
CA ARG A 85 8.63 -8.77 5.61
C ARG A 85 8.26 -10.22 5.32
N LYS A 86 7.09 -10.43 4.71
CA LYS A 86 6.63 -11.77 4.28
C LYS A 86 6.69 -11.99 2.79
N THR A 87 6.92 -10.94 2.00
CA THR A 87 6.90 -11.01 0.54
C THR A 87 8.08 -10.27 -0.08
N ASP A 88 8.32 -10.55 -1.35
CA ASP A 88 9.26 -9.86 -2.22
C ASP A 88 8.60 -8.66 -2.96
N VAL A 89 7.38 -8.29 -2.58
CA VAL A 89 6.62 -7.22 -3.24
C VAL A 89 7.21 -5.86 -2.86
N ARG A 90 7.50 -5.06 -3.89
CA ARG A 90 7.91 -3.66 -3.77
C ARG A 90 6.72 -2.75 -4.03
N VAL A 91 6.64 -1.68 -3.24
CA VAL A 91 5.56 -0.69 -3.34
C VAL A 91 6.09 0.59 -3.96
N VAL A 92 5.40 1.09 -4.97
CA VAL A 92 5.72 2.34 -5.67
C VAL A 92 4.49 3.25 -5.62
N ILE A 93 4.71 4.50 -5.29
CA ILE A 93 3.70 5.56 -5.26
C ILE A 93 3.81 6.35 -6.54
N GLU A 94 2.68 6.50 -7.24
CA GLU A 94 2.57 7.29 -8.46
C GLU A 94 1.73 8.54 -8.15
N LEU A 95 2.31 9.73 -8.33
CA LEU A 95 1.64 11.03 -8.26
C LEU A 95 1.37 11.49 -9.70
N PRO A 96 0.17 11.23 -10.28
CA PRO A 96 -0.05 11.44 -11.70
C PRO A 96 -0.01 12.91 -12.11
N GLU A 97 -0.35 13.81 -11.18
CA GLU A 97 -0.39 15.25 -11.42
C GLU A 97 1.01 15.89 -11.46
N GLU A 98 1.98 15.29 -10.77
CA GLU A 98 3.37 15.76 -10.72
C GLU A 98 4.30 15.00 -11.67
N GLY A 99 3.84 13.88 -12.23
CA GLY A 99 4.68 12.98 -13.03
C GLY A 99 5.78 12.27 -12.22
N VAL A 100 5.66 12.26 -10.89
CA VAL A 100 6.66 11.71 -9.97
C VAL A 100 6.26 10.30 -9.55
N SER A 101 7.25 9.41 -9.48
CA SER A 101 7.11 8.07 -8.88
C SER A 101 8.12 7.90 -7.74
N LEU A 102 7.67 7.42 -6.59
CA LEU A 102 8.49 7.21 -5.40
C LEU A 102 8.45 5.73 -5.02
N SER A 103 9.60 5.08 -4.94
CA SER A 103 9.71 3.72 -4.39
C SER A 103 9.74 3.80 -2.87
N VAL A 104 8.94 3.00 -2.19
CA VAL A 104 8.90 2.92 -0.73
C VAL A 104 9.79 1.75 -0.31
N ASN A 105 10.96 2.07 0.23
CA ASN A 105 11.95 1.07 0.67
C ASN A 105 12.01 0.97 2.19
N ALA A 106 11.80 2.09 2.89
CA ALA A 106 11.84 2.20 4.33
C ALA A 106 10.65 3.02 4.89
N PRO A 107 10.26 2.84 6.17
CA PRO A 107 9.26 3.66 6.83
C PRO A 107 9.54 5.17 6.71
N GLY A 108 10.81 5.58 6.77
CA GLY A 108 11.23 6.97 6.65
C GLY A 108 10.84 7.63 5.31
N ASP A 109 10.71 6.85 4.24
CA ASP A 109 10.28 7.36 2.93
C ASP A 109 8.82 7.87 2.96
N LEU A 110 8.03 7.39 3.94
CA LEU A 110 6.64 7.82 4.11
C LEU A 110 6.53 9.17 4.80
N ILE A 111 7.49 9.57 5.64
CA ILE A 111 7.42 10.86 6.37
C ILE A 111 7.30 12.03 5.39
N GLY A 112 8.17 12.06 4.38
CA GLY A 112 8.13 13.09 3.33
C GLY A 112 6.90 12.99 2.43
N LEU A 113 6.24 11.82 2.35
CA LEU A 113 4.97 11.68 1.66
C LEU A 113 3.84 12.32 2.46
N PHE A 114 3.75 12.08 3.77
CA PHE A 114 2.74 12.71 4.63
C PHE A 114 2.78 14.24 4.51
N GLU A 115 3.97 14.84 4.55
CA GLU A 115 4.12 16.30 4.39
C GLU A 115 3.67 16.84 3.03
N LYS A 116 3.82 16.04 1.96
CA LYS A 116 3.45 16.45 0.60
C LYS A 116 1.95 16.34 0.33
N VAL A 117 1.28 15.39 0.99
CA VAL A 117 -0.13 15.06 0.67
C VAL A 117 -1.12 15.57 1.71
N SER A 118 -0.68 15.97 2.91
CA SER A 118 -1.48 16.71 3.91
C SER A 118 -1.75 18.15 3.46
#